data_AF-A0A2E0SFP5-F1
#
_entry.id   AF-A0A2E0SFP5-F1
#
_cell.length_a   1.000
_cell.length_b   1.000
_cell.length_c   1.000
_cell.angle_alpha   90.00
_cell.angle_beta   90.00
_cell.angle_gamma   90.00
#
_symmetry.space_group_name_H-M   'P 1'
#
loop_
_entity.id
_entity.type
_entity.pdbx_description
1 polymer ?
#
loop_
_entity_poly.entity_id
_entity_poly.type
_entity_poly.pdbx_seq_one_letter_code
_entity_poly.pdbx_strand_id
1 'polypeptide(L)'
;MDSNLFYNLYKNFNTFFISFSKYISDKTNPLYNVFILINEVFKWNNNGDNSFSIYLIKFFVIIIILILPFIILIYLTIIISRNINKNKKYNWMDNENKYNFDNTHFNYIKNLIYINSFLIFSQTMFILFIFSLSFVATYFIIKTSYSSIFDIPDFSKFINYNVSFFLFIFSVILLYIVLNLSKYNNVYNYNNNINQLYSEFLDFELVKEICNKFKNNNGIIEPVCNLNNNKKVKDNNTIIKFLNEYYNKNIIDAKIYVKAIITYKWLYSMSNNNNSYCNSFNIDYNNNMYNIFYCYKETDSFPFNNDIENILPDNIKKDTKLYTEIYEIYYKFNNDIATNISNIKKSNINENDIILFLFIIFLIYFIGLFYIYSSE
;
A
#
# COMPACT_ATOMS: atom_id res chain seq x y z
N MET A 1 -2.06 -21.83 -28.30
CA MET A 1 -2.01 -22.06 -26.85
C MET A 1 -2.14 -23.55 -26.64
N ASP A 2 -1.16 -24.22 -26.04
CA ASP A 2 -1.10 -25.68 -25.98
C ASP A 2 -2.22 -26.28 -25.13
N SER A 3 -3.18 -26.94 -25.79
CA SER A 3 -4.25 -27.71 -25.14
C SER A 3 -3.68 -28.79 -24.20
N ASN A 4 -2.49 -29.30 -24.50
CA ASN A 4 -1.77 -30.28 -23.66
C ASN A 4 -1.34 -29.72 -22.31
N LEU A 5 -0.94 -28.44 -22.22
CA LEU A 5 -0.52 -27.83 -20.95
C LEU A 5 -1.72 -27.71 -19.99
N PHE A 6 -2.84 -27.19 -20.49
CA PHE A 6 -4.07 -27.04 -19.71
C PHE A 6 -4.67 -28.38 -19.29
N TYR A 7 -4.66 -29.37 -20.18
CA TYR A 7 -5.10 -30.72 -19.85
C TYR A 7 -4.24 -31.37 -18.75
N ASN A 8 -2.91 -31.19 -18.80
CA ASN A 8 -2.01 -31.67 -17.77
C ASN A 8 -2.23 -30.96 -16.42
N LEU A 9 -2.43 -29.63 -16.43
CA LEU A 9 -2.78 -28.87 -15.22
C LEU A 9 -4.09 -29.36 -14.62
N TYR A 10 -5.13 -29.53 -15.44
CA TYR A 10 -6.41 -30.09 -15.02
C TYR A 10 -6.25 -31.47 -14.38
N LYS A 11 -5.52 -32.38 -15.03
CA LYS A 11 -5.28 -33.74 -14.55
C LYS A 11 -4.58 -33.74 -13.19
N ASN A 12 -3.56 -32.89 -13.03
CA ASN A 12 -2.83 -32.76 -11.76
C ASN A 12 -3.74 -32.19 -10.66
N PHE A 13 -4.53 -31.16 -10.95
CA PHE A 13 -5.49 -30.58 -10.01
C PHE A 13 -6.54 -31.59 -9.56
N ASN A 14 -7.14 -32.33 -10.51
CA ASN A 14 -8.12 -33.36 -10.20
C ASN A 14 -7.51 -34.48 -9.33
N THR A 15 -6.29 -34.91 -9.66
CA THR A 15 -5.57 -35.93 -8.87
C THR A 15 -5.27 -35.45 -7.44
N PHE A 16 -4.88 -34.18 -7.28
CA PHE A 16 -4.67 -33.55 -5.98
C PHE A 16 -5.94 -33.56 -5.14
N PHE A 17 -7.06 -33.07 -5.68
CA PHE A 17 -8.33 -33.02 -4.96
C PHE A 17 -8.87 -34.40 -4.59
N ILE A 18 -8.79 -35.37 -5.51
CA ILE A 18 -9.18 -36.77 -5.22
C ILE A 18 -8.33 -37.34 -4.09
N SER A 19 -7.01 -37.12 -4.13
CA SER A 19 -6.10 -37.61 -3.10
C SER A 19 -6.36 -36.93 -1.75
N PHE A 20 -6.57 -35.61 -1.74
CA PHE A 20 -6.83 -34.83 -0.54
C PHE A 20 -8.18 -35.16 0.09
N SER A 21 -9.22 -35.38 -0.72
CA SER A 21 -10.55 -35.80 -0.24
C SER A 21 -10.53 -37.14 0.50
N LYS A 22 -9.55 -38.03 0.23
CA LYS A 22 -9.37 -39.28 0.97
C LYS A 22 -8.80 -39.07 2.37
N TYR A 23 -8.06 -37.98 2.60
CA TYR A 23 -7.49 -37.63 3.91
C TYR A 23 -8.50 -36.93 4.83
N ILE A 24 -9.49 -36.25 4.25
CA ILE A 24 -10.63 -35.70 4.99
C ILE A 24 -11.76 -36.71 4.89
N SER A 25 -11.72 -37.78 5.70
CA SER A 25 -12.76 -38.81 5.71
C SER A 25 -13.91 -38.51 6.70
N ASP A 26 -13.72 -37.50 7.55
CA ASP A 26 -14.70 -37.11 8.54
C ASP A 26 -15.82 -36.29 7.88
N LYS A 27 -16.98 -36.94 7.71
CA LYS A 27 -18.19 -36.35 7.14
C LYS A 27 -18.73 -35.18 7.96
N THR A 28 -18.34 -35.06 9.23
CA THR A 28 -18.74 -33.94 10.10
C THR A 28 -17.94 -32.67 9.82
N ASN A 29 -16.83 -32.77 9.07
CA ASN A 29 -16.02 -31.61 8.71
C ASN A 29 -16.67 -30.84 7.55
N PRO A 30 -17.07 -29.57 7.72
CA PRO A 30 -17.70 -28.78 6.66
C PRO A 30 -16.83 -28.61 5.40
N LEU A 31 -15.50 -28.68 5.53
CA LEU A 31 -14.57 -28.67 4.39
C LEU A 31 -14.76 -29.91 3.51
N TYR A 32 -15.13 -31.05 4.08
CA TYR A 32 -15.41 -32.28 3.33
C TYR A 32 -16.49 -32.05 2.27
N ASN A 33 -17.57 -31.38 2.63
CA ASN A 33 -18.68 -31.08 1.72
C ASN A 33 -18.26 -30.11 0.61
N VAL A 34 -17.40 -29.14 0.91
CA VAL A 34 -16.79 -28.28 -0.13
C VAL A 34 -15.90 -29.10 -1.09
N PHE A 35 -15.15 -30.09 -0.59
CA PHE A 35 -14.32 -30.96 -1.43
C PHE A 35 -15.15 -31.94 -2.28
N ILE A 36 -16.26 -32.46 -1.77
CA ILE A 36 -17.21 -33.25 -2.55
C ILE A 36 -17.75 -32.39 -3.71
N LEU A 37 -18.20 -31.18 -3.40
CA LEU A 37 -18.72 -30.24 -4.39
C LEU A 37 -17.69 -29.98 -5.51
N ILE A 38 -16.42 -29.77 -5.16
CA ILE A 38 -15.31 -29.62 -6.13
C ILE A 38 -15.21 -30.85 -7.04
N ASN A 39 -15.29 -32.06 -6.47
CA ASN A 39 -15.20 -33.31 -7.22
C ASN A 39 -16.40 -33.50 -8.18
N GLU A 40 -17.60 -33.10 -7.75
CA GLU A 40 -18.79 -33.15 -8.60
C GLU A 40 -18.72 -32.16 -9.78
N VAL A 41 -18.22 -30.94 -9.54
CA VAL A 41 -17.91 -29.97 -10.60
C VAL A 41 -16.90 -30.53 -11.60
N PHE A 42 -15.90 -31.29 -11.15
CA PHE A 42 -14.95 -31.95 -12.05
C PHE A 42 -15.59 -33.04 -12.91
N LYS A 43 -16.59 -33.75 -12.38
CA LYS A 43 -17.30 -34.82 -13.09
C LYS A 43 -18.37 -34.30 -14.05
N TRP A 44 -18.89 -33.09 -13.82
CA TRP A 44 -19.88 -32.46 -14.69
C TRP A 44 -19.38 -32.35 -16.12
N ASN A 45 -20.19 -32.72 -17.10
CA ASN A 45 -19.88 -32.58 -18.52
C ASN A 45 -21.11 -32.00 -19.24
N ASN A 46 -20.87 -31.08 -20.17
CA ASN A 46 -21.93 -30.53 -21.01
C ASN A 46 -21.81 -31.11 -22.42
N ASN A 47 -22.80 -31.90 -22.84
CA ASN A 47 -22.83 -32.52 -24.16
C ASN A 47 -23.21 -31.45 -25.20
N GLY A 48 -22.21 -30.81 -25.80
CA GLY A 48 -22.41 -29.78 -26.84
C GLY A 48 -21.30 -28.75 -26.94
N ASP A 49 -20.49 -28.59 -25.88
CA ASP A 49 -19.43 -27.57 -25.84
C ASP A 49 -18.05 -28.12 -26.18
N ASN A 50 -17.18 -27.23 -26.68
CA ASN A 50 -15.78 -27.53 -26.88
C ASN A 50 -15.12 -27.98 -25.57
N SER A 51 -14.45 -29.14 -25.57
CA SER A 51 -13.80 -29.73 -24.40
C SER A 51 -12.83 -28.77 -23.72
N PHE A 52 -12.13 -27.93 -24.49
CA PHE A 52 -11.27 -26.89 -23.94
C PHE A 52 -12.03 -25.86 -23.09
N SER A 53 -13.19 -25.38 -23.57
CA SER A 53 -14.03 -24.41 -22.85
C SER A 53 -14.59 -25.00 -21.56
N ILE A 54 -14.96 -26.29 -21.57
CA ILE A 54 -15.42 -27.01 -20.38
C ILE A 54 -14.31 -27.13 -19.32
N TYR A 55 -13.07 -27.43 -19.72
CA TYR A 55 -11.97 -27.47 -18.76
C TYR A 55 -11.67 -26.10 -18.15
N LEU A 56 -11.75 -25.05 -18.97
CA LEU A 56 -11.51 -23.68 -18.56
C LEU A 56 -12.58 -23.20 -17.56
N ILE A 57 -13.86 -23.51 -17.80
CA ILE A 57 -14.93 -23.13 -16.87
C ILE A 57 -14.84 -23.88 -15.55
N LYS A 58 -14.53 -25.19 -15.56
CA LYS A 58 -14.29 -25.97 -14.34
C LYS A 58 -13.19 -25.35 -13.48
N PHE A 59 -12.11 -24.94 -14.12
CA PHE A 59 -11.01 -24.27 -13.43
C PHE A 59 -11.44 -22.93 -12.81
N PHE A 60 -12.19 -22.11 -13.56
CA PHE A 60 -12.72 -20.86 -13.03
C PHE A 60 -13.71 -21.05 -11.88
N VAL A 61 -14.62 -22.02 -11.96
CA VAL A 61 -15.54 -22.35 -10.85
C VAL A 61 -14.73 -22.67 -9.59
N ILE A 62 -13.70 -23.50 -9.71
CA ILE A 62 -12.93 -23.89 -8.53
C ILE A 62 -12.14 -22.71 -7.96
N ILE A 63 -11.43 -21.97 -8.80
CA ILE A 63 -10.57 -20.89 -8.30
C ILE A 63 -11.38 -19.69 -7.82
N ILE A 64 -12.34 -19.24 -8.64
CA ILE A 64 -13.05 -17.99 -8.40
C ILE A 64 -14.23 -18.21 -7.45
N ILE A 65 -14.97 -19.30 -7.58
CA ILE A 65 -16.17 -19.52 -6.76
C ILE A 65 -15.84 -20.21 -5.44
N LEU A 66 -14.93 -21.20 -5.44
CA LEU A 66 -14.66 -22.01 -4.25
C LEU A 66 -13.46 -21.51 -3.44
N ILE A 67 -12.35 -21.14 -4.09
CA ILE A 67 -11.09 -20.82 -3.41
C ILE A 67 -10.97 -19.32 -3.07
N LEU A 68 -11.41 -18.43 -3.96
CA LEU A 68 -11.28 -16.97 -3.80
C LEU A 68 -11.80 -16.42 -2.47
N PRO A 69 -12.94 -16.86 -1.91
CA PRO A 69 -13.41 -16.35 -0.62
C PRO A 69 -12.37 -16.56 0.50
N PHE A 70 -11.67 -17.69 0.48
CA PHE A 70 -10.63 -18.01 1.47
C PHE A 70 -9.38 -17.15 1.24
N ILE A 71 -9.00 -16.92 -0.03
CA ILE A 71 -7.88 -16.04 -0.38
C ILE A 71 -8.14 -14.63 0.14
N ILE A 72 -9.35 -14.10 -0.03
CA ILE A 72 -9.71 -12.76 0.44
C ILE A 72 -9.64 -12.68 1.98
N LEU A 73 -10.14 -13.69 2.70
CA LEU A 73 -10.05 -13.71 4.17
C LEU A 73 -8.59 -13.72 4.64
N ILE A 74 -7.73 -14.54 4.04
CA ILE A 74 -6.29 -14.57 4.35
C ILE A 74 -5.67 -13.20 4.07
N TYR A 75 -5.98 -12.60 2.93
CA TYR A 75 -5.50 -11.27 2.56
C TYR A 75 -5.91 -10.19 3.59
N LEU A 76 -7.18 -10.16 3.99
CA LEU A 76 -7.69 -9.24 5.02
C LEU A 76 -7.00 -9.48 6.37
N THR A 77 -6.77 -10.73 6.75
CA THR A 77 -6.07 -11.10 8.00
C THR A 77 -4.63 -10.57 8.00
N ILE A 78 -3.91 -10.69 6.88
CA ILE A 78 -2.55 -10.16 6.75
C ILE A 78 -2.54 -8.63 6.93
N ILE A 79 -3.49 -7.92 6.31
CA ILE A 79 -3.58 -6.46 6.44
C ILE A 79 -3.87 -6.05 7.88
N ILE A 80 -4.88 -6.66 8.51
CA ILE A 80 -5.25 -6.35 9.90
C ILE A 80 -4.12 -6.67 10.86
N SER A 81 -3.44 -7.81 10.70
CA SER A 81 -2.28 -8.17 11.51
C SER A 81 -1.15 -7.15 11.37
N ARG A 82 -0.90 -6.65 10.15
CA ARG A 82 0.08 -5.56 9.93
C ARG A 82 -0.34 -4.28 10.64
N ASN A 83 -1.62 -3.91 10.61
CA ASN A 83 -2.13 -2.73 11.29
C ASN A 83 -2.03 -2.85 12.82
N ILE A 84 -2.43 -4.00 13.40
CA ILE A 84 -2.36 -4.25 14.85
C ILE A 84 -0.90 -4.25 15.35
N ASN A 85 0.01 -4.92 14.63
CA ASN A 85 1.41 -5.02 15.06
C ASN A 85 2.15 -3.67 15.02
N LYS A 86 1.71 -2.72 14.19
CA LYS A 86 2.26 -1.35 14.16
C LYS A 86 1.87 -0.53 15.40
N ASN A 87 0.74 -0.85 16.03
CA ASN A 87 0.21 -0.12 17.19
C ASN A 87 0.72 -0.64 18.55
N LYS A 88 1.80 -1.44 18.58
CA LYS A 88 2.36 -1.96 19.84
C LYS A 88 3.10 -0.88 20.62
N LYS A 89 2.66 -0.66 21.87
CA LYS A 89 3.38 0.11 22.90
C LYS A 89 4.44 -0.81 23.52
N TYR A 90 5.72 -0.43 23.46
CA TYR A 90 6.80 -1.18 24.11
C TYR A 90 7.01 -0.66 25.54
N ASN A 91 6.80 -1.53 26.54
CA ASN A 91 6.86 -1.18 27.96
C ASN A 91 8.26 -0.84 28.50
N TRP A 92 9.34 -1.01 27.73
CA TRP A 92 10.73 -0.77 28.17
C TRP A 92 11.32 0.55 27.66
N MET A 93 10.52 1.42 27.03
CA MET A 93 10.92 2.78 26.67
C MET A 93 10.35 3.79 27.69
N ASP A 94 11.02 3.93 28.82
CA ASP A 94 10.68 4.80 29.96
C ASP A 94 10.89 6.31 29.72
N ASN A 95 10.61 6.83 28.52
CA ASN A 95 10.58 8.28 28.32
C ASN A 95 9.40 8.67 27.41
N GLU A 96 8.65 9.65 27.89
CA GLU A 96 7.34 10.08 27.42
C GLU A 96 7.21 10.16 25.88
N ASN A 97 6.14 9.55 25.37
CA ASN A 97 5.62 9.73 24.01
C ASN A 97 6.48 9.22 22.85
N LYS A 98 6.83 7.93 22.84
CA LYS A 98 7.23 7.23 21.61
C LYS A 98 6.32 6.03 21.34
N TYR A 99 5.14 6.30 20.79
CA TYR A 99 4.48 5.34 19.93
C TYR A 99 5.41 5.06 18.72
N ASN A 100 5.34 3.88 18.11
CA ASN A 100 5.79 3.76 16.73
C ASN A 100 4.90 4.73 15.93
N PHE A 101 5.39 5.95 15.70
CA PHE A 101 4.73 6.99 14.90
C PHE A 101 4.82 6.62 13.41
N ASP A 102 4.43 5.39 13.08
CA ASP A 102 4.09 5.05 11.72
C ASP A 102 2.81 5.79 11.39
N ASN A 103 2.81 6.52 10.28
CA ASN A 103 1.65 7.21 9.76
C ASN A 103 0.64 6.17 9.22
N THR A 104 0.02 5.44 10.14
CA THR A 104 -0.81 4.28 9.84
C THR A 104 -2.12 4.68 9.17
N HIS A 105 -2.58 5.89 9.47
CA HIS A 105 -3.78 6.46 8.89
C HIS A 105 -3.62 6.76 7.41
N PHE A 106 -2.45 7.23 6.99
CA PHE A 106 -2.14 7.55 5.58
C PHE A 106 -1.37 6.45 4.84
N ASN A 107 -1.33 5.21 5.35
CA ASN A 107 -0.67 4.07 4.69
C ASN A 107 -1.13 3.87 3.23
N TYR A 108 -2.39 4.17 2.95
CA TYR A 108 -2.97 4.01 1.61
C TYR A 108 -2.28 4.89 0.56
N ILE A 109 -1.67 6.02 0.96
CA ILE A 109 -0.97 6.94 0.05
C ILE A 109 0.21 6.25 -0.63
N LYS A 110 0.86 5.30 0.07
CA LYS A 110 2.03 4.58 -0.46
C LYS A 110 1.74 3.82 -1.75
N ASN A 111 0.53 3.26 -1.83
CA ASN A 111 0.13 2.34 -2.88
C ASN A 111 -1.14 2.87 -3.57
N LEU A 112 -1.17 4.16 -3.91
CA LEU A 112 -2.21 4.72 -4.77
C LEU A 112 -2.00 4.20 -6.18
N ILE A 113 -3.04 3.62 -6.76
CA ILE A 113 -3.06 3.20 -8.16
C ILE A 113 -3.62 4.36 -8.98
N TYR A 114 -2.84 4.81 -9.94
CA TYR A 114 -3.26 5.77 -10.95
C TYR A 114 -3.70 5.01 -12.20
N ILE A 115 -4.99 5.01 -12.51
CA ILE A 115 -5.52 4.44 -13.76
C ILE A 115 -5.61 5.52 -14.83
N ASN A 116 -6.14 6.68 -14.47
CA ASN A 116 -6.20 7.88 -15.30
C ASN A 116 -6.32 9.12 -14.40
N SER A 117 -6.41 10.32 -14.98
CA SER A 117 -6.48 11.59 -14.27
C SER A 117 -7.64 11.72 -13.28
N PHE A 118 -8.63 10.82 -13.32
CA PHE A 118 -9.84 10.87 -12.49
C PHE A 118 -10.02 9.67 -11.56
N LEU A 119 -9.33 8.55 -11.81
CA LEU A 119 -9.47 7.29 -11.09
C LEU A 119 -8.18 6.97 -10.32
N ILE A 120 -8.15 7.44 -9.09
CA ILE A 120 -7.09 7.17 -8.12
C ILE A 120 -7.72 6.59 -6.86
N PHE A 121 -7.19 5.47 -6.38
CA PHE A 121 -7.59 4.83 -5.12
C PHE A 121 -6.48 3.91 -4.64
N SER A 122 -6.59 3.38 -3.41
CA SER A 122 -5.57 2.48 -2.88
C SER A 122 -5.57 1.12 -3.58
N GLN A 123 -4.38 0.53 -3.67
CA GLN A 123 -4.18 -0.82 -4.18
C GLN A 123 -5.03 -1.86 -3.44
N THR A 124 -5.21 -1.69 -2.13
CA THR A 124 -6.04 -2.59 -1.33
C THR A 124 -7.49 -2.55 -1.78
N MET A 125 -8.09 -1.36 -1.93
CA MET A 125 -9.47 -1.24 -2.39
C MET A 125 -9.62 -1.73 -3.84
N PHE A 126 -8.62 -1.51 -4.69
CA PHE A 126 -8.61 -2.03 -6.05
C PHE A 126 -8.60 -3.55 -6.12
N ILE A 127 -7.76 -4.21 -5.33
CA ILE A 127 -7.67 -5.67 -5.29
C ILE A 127 -9.01 -6.27 -4.84
N LEU A 128 -9.61 -5.70 -3.79
CA LEU A 128 -10.92 -6.15 -3.30
C LEU A 128 -12.03 -5.90 -4.35
N PHE A 129 -11.99 -4.76 -5.05
CA PHE A 129 -12.92 -4.46 -6.15
C PHE A 129 -12.78 -5.43 -7.32
N ILE A 130 -11.56 -5.72 -7.79
CA ILE A 130 -11.33 -6.67 -8.88
C ILE A 130 -11.79 -8.07 -8.49
N PHE A 131 -11.46 -8.53 -7.28
CA PHE A 131 -11.87 -9.88 -6.86
C PHE A 131 -13.38 -10.02 -6.70
N SER A 132 -14.07 -8.99 -6.21
CA SER A 132 -15.52 -9.02 -6.13
C SER A 132 -16.17 -8.94 -7.52
N LEU A 133 -15.64 -8.09 -8.42
CA LEU A 133 -16.10 -8.02 -9.81
C LEU A 133 -15.84 -9.31 -10.58
N SER A 134 -14.68 -9.95 -10.41
CA SER A 134 -14.34 -11.20 -11.09
C SER A 134 -15.27 -12.32 -10.66
N PHE A 135 -15.58 -12.42 -9.37
CA PHE A 135 -16.58 -13.36 -8.86
C PHE A 135 -17.93 -13.18 -9.55
N VAL A 136 -18.46 -11.94 -9.54
CA VAL A 136 -19.77 -11.62 -10.11
C VAL A 136 -19.80 -11.90 -11.61
N ALA A 137 -18.77 -11.49 -12.34
CA ALA A 137 -18.66 -11.72 -13.79
C ALA A 137 -18.61 -13.22 -14.13
N THR A 138 -17.80 -14.00 -13.39
CA THR A 138 -17.71 -15.46 -13.57
C THR A 138 -19.06 -16.14 -13.30
N TYR A 139 -19.77 -15.75 -12.24
CA TYR A 139 -21.13 -16.25 -11.99
C TYR A 139 -22.07 -16.00 -13.16
N PHE A 140 -22.11 -14.76 -13.69
CA PHE A 140 -22.97 -14.44 -14.82
C PHE A 140 -22.65 -15.28 -16.05
N ILE A 141 -21.37 -15.45 -16.39
CA ILE A 141 -20.93 -16.31 -17.51
C ILE A 141 -21.42 -17.75 -17.32
N ILE A 142 -21.26 -18.30 -16.11
CA ILE A 142 -21.70 -19.67 -15.81
C ILE A 142 -23.22 -19.78 -15.94
N LYS A 143 -23.98 -18.82 -15.41
CA LYS A 143 -25.44 -18.82 -15.46
C LYS A 143 -25.98 -18.72 -16.89
N THR A 144 -25.37 -17.91 -17.75
CA THR A 144 -25.85 -17.70 -19.12
C THR A 144 -25.42 -18.80 -20.08
N SER A 145 -24.20 -19.32 -19.93
CA SER A 145 -23.59 -20.19 -20.94
C SER A 145 -23.43 -21.64 -20.48
N TYR A 146 -23.47 -21.91 -19.18
CA TYR A 146 -23.23 -23.24 -18.60
C TYR A 146 -24.25 -23.58 -17.52
N SER A 147 -25.52 -23.21 -17.72
CA SER A 147 -26.58 -23.34 -16.71
C SER A 147 -26.77 -24.77 -16.18
N SER A 148 -26.44 -25.80 -16.95
CA SER A 148 -26.53 -27.21 -16.52
C SER A 148 -25.58 -27.57 -15.37
N ILE A 149 -24.59 -26.73 -15.06
CA ILE A 149 -23.75 -26.93 -13.86
C ILE A 149 -24.54 -26.73 -12.57
N PHE A 150 -25.64 -25.96 -12.62
CA PHE A 150 -26.51 -25.71 -11.46
C PHE A 150 -27.38 -26.91 -11.09
N ASP A 151 -27.42 -27.95 -11.94
CA ASP A 151 -28.11 -29.20 -11.68
C ASP A 151 -27.31 -30.14 -10.75
N ILE A 152 -26.06 -29.81 -10.45
CA ILE A 152 -25.24 -30.53 -9.45
C ILE A 152 -25.88 -30.34 -8.06
N PRO A 153 -26.11 -31.43 -7.29
CA PRO A 153 -26.63 -31.35 -5.93
C PRO A 153 -25.85 -30.36 -5.07
N ASP A 154 -26.56 -29.57 -4.26
CA ASP A 154 -26.01 -28.55 -3.35
C ASP A 154 -25.17 -27.42 -3.97
N PHE A 155 -24.81 -27.50 -5.25
CA PHE A 155 -24.04 -26.48 -5.96
C PHE A 155 -24.85 -25.22 -6.17
N SER A 156 -26.14 -25.34 -6.52
CA SER A 156 -27.03 -24.18 -6.61
C SER A 156 -27.18 -23.47 -5.26
N LYS A 157 -27.32 -24.21 -4.17
CA LYS A 157 -27.37 -23.67 -2.80
C LYS A 157 -26.06 -22.96 -2.45
N PHE A 158 -24.91 -23.59 -2.76
CA PHE A 158 -23.58 -23.04 -2.54
C PHE A 158 -23.42 -21.71 -3.28
N ILE A 159 -23.65 -21.72 -4.59
CA ILE A 159 -23.45 -20.55 -5.43
C ILE A 159 -24.40 -19.43 -5.02
N ASN A 160 -25.68 -19.69 -4.77
CA ASN A 160 -26.62 -18.63 -4.42
C ASN A 160 -26.23 -17.91 -3.11
N TYR A 161 -25.70 -18.66 -2.13
CA TYR A 161 -25.14 -18.07 -0.91
C TYR A 161 -23.90 -17.21 -1.20
N ASN A 162 -22.92 -17.74 -1.95
CA ASN A 162 -21.71 -17.01 -2.31
C ASN A 162 -22.02 -15.75 -3.15
N VAL A 163 -22.87 -15.85 -4.17
CA VAL A 163 -23.21 -14.74 -5.07
C VAL A 163 -23.89 -13.61 -4.32
N SER A 164 -24.85 -13.93 -3.45
CA SER A 164 -25.52 -12.92 -2.64
C SER A 164 -24.52 -12.16 -1.77
N PHE A 165 -23.58 -12.89 -1.16
CA PHE A 165 -22.50 -12.31 -0.38
C PHE A 165 -21.56 -11.43 -1.23
N PHE A 166 -21.06 -11.93 -2.36
CA PHE A 166 -20.13 -11.17 -3.21
C PHE A 166 -20.78 -9.96 -3.88
N LEU A 167 -22.08 -10.01 -4.21
CA LEU A 167 -22.84 -8.84 -4.67
C LEU A 167 -22.95 -7.78 -3.59
N PHE A 168 -23.20 -8.19 -2.34
CA PHE A 168 -23.21 -7.28 -1.20
C PHE A 168 -21.82 -6.63 -0.99
N ILE A 169 -20.75 -7.44 -0.95
CA ILE A 169 -19.37 -6.96 -0.82
C ILE A 169 -18.99 -6.01 -1.96
N PHE A 170 -19.30 -6.38 -3.20
CA PHE A 170 -19.07 -5.53 -4.38
C PHE A 170 -19.76 -4.17 -4.23
N SER A 171 -21.02 -4.16 -3.78
CA SER A 171 -21.80 -2.93 -3.58
C SER A 171 -21.20 -2.04 -2.50
N VAL A 172 -20.78 -2.63 -1.37
CA VAL A 172 -20.11 -1.92 -0.27
C VAL A 172 -18.80 -1.29 -0.74
N ILE A 173 -17.96 -2.05 -1.45
CA ILE A 173 -16.66 -1.57 -1.95
C ILE A 173 -16.87 -0.46 -2.98
N LEU A 174 -17.79 -0.67 -3.94
CA LEU A 174 -18.10 0.32 -4.98
C LEU A 174 -18.57 1.63 -4.35
N LEU A 175 -19.50 1.57 -3.40
CA LEU A 175 -20.01 2.75 -2.70
C LEU A 175 -18.89 3.45 -1.92
N TYR A 176 -18.03 2.71 -1.23
CA TYR A 176 -16.87 3.28 -0.54
C TYR A 176 -15.92 4.01 -1.50
N ILE A 177 -15.58 3.38 -2.64
CA ILE A 177 -14.70 3.99 -3.65
C ILE A 177 -15.32 5.27 -4.20
N VAL A 178 -16.61 5.24 -4.59
CA VAL A 178 -17.32 6.40 -5.13
C VAL A 178 -17.33 7.57 -4.13
N LEU A 179 -17.66 7.31 -2.86
CA LEU A 179 -17.72 8.35 -1.83
C LEU A 179 -16.35 8.96 -1.50
N ASN A 180 -15.26 8.20 -1.68
CA ASN A 180 -13.91 8.66 -1.36
C ASN A 180 -13.08 9.05 -2.60
N LEU A 181 -13.62 8.95 -3.82
CA LEU A 181 -12.88 9.20 -5.05
C LEU A 181 -12.27 10.60 -5.10
N SER A 182 -13.05 11.63 -4.75
CA SER A 182 -12.57 13.01 -4.70
C SER A 182 -11.45 13.19 -3.67
N LYS A 183 -11.57 12.53 -2.52
CA LYS A 183 -10.57 12.57 -1.45
C LYS A 183 -9.27 11.90 -1.90
N TYR A 184 -9.32 10.75 -2.57
CA TYR A 184 -8.14 10.11 -3.13
C TYR A 184 -7.42 11.00 -4.13
N ASN A 185 -8.16 11.60 -5.06
CA ASN A 185 -7.60 12.53 -6.05
C ASN A 185 -6.93 13.75 -5.37
N ASN A 186 -7.60 14.34 -4.37
CA ASN A 186 -7.05 15.44 -3.60
C ASN A 186 -5.75 15.05 -2.88
N VAL A 187 -5.77 13.92 -2.18
CA VAL A 187 -4.59 13.42 -1.45
C VAL A 187 -3.43 13.14 -2.40
N TYR A 188 -3.69 12.53 -3.56
CA TYR A 188 -2.68 12.30 -4.58
C TYR A 188 -2.07 13.62 -5.08
N ASN A 189 -2.90 14.61 -5.40
CA ASN A 189 -2.45 15.91 -5.88
C ASN A 189 -1.62 16.66 -4.82
N TYR A 190 -2.09 16.72 -3.57
CA TYR A 190 -1.33 17.36 -2.49
C TYR A 190 -0.01 16.63 -2.20
N ASN A 191 0.02 15.29 -2.27
CA ASN A 191 1.25 14.52 -2.13
C ASN A 191 2.23 14.80 -3.28
N ASN A 192 1.74 14.91 -4.51
CA ASN A 192 2.56 15.30 -5.67
C ASN A 192 3.12 16.72 -5.52
N ASN A 193 2.32 17.67 -5.05
CA ASN A 193 2.81 19.03 -4.77
C ASN A 193 3.91 19.02 -3.72
N ILE A 194 3.78 18.22 -2.65
CA ILE A 194 4.84 18.05 -1.64
C ILE A 194 6.10 17.48 -2.31
N ASN A 195 5.99 16.41 -3.11
CA ASN A 195 7.13 15.82 -3.81
C ASN A 195 7.81 16.83 -4.76
N GLN A 196 7.03 17.65 -5.48
CA GLN A 196 7.55 18.72 -6.34
C GLN A 196 8.31 19.79 -5.55
N LEU A 197 7.75 20.27 -4.43
CA LEU A 197 8.42 21.23 -3.56
C LEU A 197 9.75 20.67 -3.03
N TYR A 198 9.78 19.42 -2.58
CA TYR A 198 11.03 18.78 -2.18
C TYR A 198 12.00 18.61 -3.35
N SER A 199 11.54 18.24 -4.55
CA SER A 199 12.42 18.14 -5.73
C SER A 199 13.05 19.48 -6.12
N GLU A 200 12.34 20.60 -5.90
CA GLU A 200 12.89 21.92 -6.18
C GLU A 200 13.92 22.35 -5.13
N PHE A 201 13.67 22.03 -3.86
CA PHE A 201 14.41 22.56 -2.72
C PHE A 201 15.45 21.60 -2.10
N LEU A 202 15.48 20.34 -2.51
CA LEU A 202 16.55 19.43 -2.13
C LEU A 202 17.76 19.61 -3.04
N ASP A 203 18.93 19.73 -2.43
CA ASP A 203 20.21 19.70 -3.11
C ASP A 203 20.60 18.23 -3.34
N PHE A 204 20.34 17.74 -4.56
CA PHE A 204 20.61 16.35 -4.92
C PHE A 204 22.09 15.99 -4.92
N GLU A 205 23.00 16.95 -5.14
CA GLU A 205 24.44 16.68 -5.07
C GLU A 205 24.84 16.44 -3.62
N LEU A 206 24.34 17.25 -2.69
CA LEU A 206 24.52 17.06 -1.25
C LEU A 206 23.87 15.76 -0.76
N VAL A 207 22.65 15.45 -1.23
CA VAL A 207 21.99 14.17 -0.91
C VAL A 207 22.86 13.01 -1.39
N LYS A 208 23.38 13.04 -2.62
CA LYS A 208 24.29 12.00 -3.16
C LYS A 208 25.58 11.90 -2.36
N GLU A 209 26.17 13.02 -1.96
CA GLU A 209 27.40 13.06 -1.18
C GLU A 209 27.21 12.47 0.22
N ILE A 210 26.11 12.80 0.90
CA ILE A 210 25.77 12.22 2.21
C ILE A 210 25.41 10.75 2.05
N CYS A 211 24.68 10.41 0.99
CA CYS A 211 24.35 9.04 0.61
C CYS A 211 25.51 8.27 -0.01
N ASN A 212 26.77 8.73 0.08
CA ASN A 212 27.96 8.08 -0.49
C ASN A 212 28.19 6.64 0.02
N LYS A 213 27.42 5.72 -0.56
CA LYS A 213 27.82 4.51 -1.26
C LYS A 213 26.57 4.04 -2.01
N PHE A 214 26.23 4.72 -3.11
CA PHE A 214 25.45 4.08 -4.17
C PHE A 214 26.17 2.82 -4.67
N LYS A 215 27.48 2.67 -4.42
CA LYS A 215 28.21 1.43 -4.68
C LYS A 215 28.10 0.46 -3.51
N ASN A 216 27.47 -0.69 -3.74
CA ASN A 216 27.70 -1.88 -2.92
C ASN A 216 29.20 -2.22 -2.87
N ASN A 217 29.59 -3.12 -1.98
CA ASN A 217 30.98 -3.62 -1.88
C ASN A 217 31.56 -4.15 -3.22
N ASN A 218 30.70 -4.36 -4.23
CA ASN A 218 31.04 -4.82 -5.57
C ASN A 218 31.03 -3.71 -6.64
N GLY A 219 30.85 -2.43 -6.28
CA GLY A 219 30.90 -1.31 -7.22
C GLY A 219 29.63 -1.05 -8.05
N ILE A 220 28.53 -1.77 -7.78
CA ILE A 220 27.24 -1.63 -8.47
C ILE A 220 26.44 -0.48 -7.84
N ILE A 221 25.93 0.43 -8.67
CA ILE A 221 25.06 1.56 -8.29
C ILE A 221 23.67 1.04 -7.88
N GLU A 222 23.33 1.09 -6.59
CA GLU A 222 21.98 0.81 -6.09
C GLU A 222 21.19 2.10 -5.91
N PRO A 223 19.93 2.19 -6.38
CA PRO A 223 19.10 3.40 -6.31
C PRO A 223 18.60 3.75 -4.90
N VAL A 224 19.00 2.99 -3.87
CA VAL A 224 18.48 3.08 -2.50
C VAL A 224 19.54 3.70 -1.58
N CYS A 225 19.24 4.88 -1.01
CA CYS A 225 20.09 5.45 0.04
C CYS A 225 19.62 4.98 1.42
N ASN A 226 20.52 4.40 2.24
CA ASN A 226 20.22 4.01 3.63
C ASN A 226 20.93 4.93 4.63
N LEU A 227 20.17 5.77 5.33
CA LEU A 227 20.70 6.81 6.20
C LEU A 227 21.15 6.32 7.59
N ASN A 228 20.75 5.12 8.01
CA ASN A 228 21.05 4.58 9.36
C ASN A 228 22.55 4.40 9.64
N ASN A 229 23.36 4.23 8.59
CA ASN A 229 24.79 3.97 8.73
C ASN A 229 25.64 5.25 8.83
N ASN A 230 25.05 6.42 8.63
CA ASN A 230 25.79 7.68 8.51
C ASN A 230 25.77 8.50 9.80
N LYS A 231 26.84 8.38 10.60
CA LYS A 231 27.07 9.17 11.82
C LYS A 231 27.18 10.70 11.58
N LYS A 232 27.30 11.15 10.32
CA LYS A 232 27.54 12.56 9.94
C LYS A 232 26.30 13.47 10.01
N VAL A 233 25.09 12.93 10.07
CA VAL A 233 23.85 13.72 10.02
C VAL A 233 23.33 14.09 11.43
N LYS A 234 24.19 14.12 12.46
CA LYS A 234 23.72 14.13 13.86
C LYS A 234 23.78 15.47 14.59
N ASP A 235 24.39 16.52 14.04
CA ASP A 235 24.58 17.76 14.80
C ASP A 235 24.48 19.02 13.93
N ASN A 236 23.83 20.06 14.45
CA ASN A 236 23.68 21.38 13.82
C ASN A 236 25.04 22.00 13.46
N ASN A 237 26.08 21.72 14.26
CA ASN A 237 27.45 22.15 13.97
C ASN A 237 27.98 21.61 12.64
N THR A 238 27.52 20.43 12.22
CA THR A 238 27.86 19.85 10.91
C THR A 238 27.22 20.64 9.77
N ILE A 239 26.01 21.18 9.97
CA ILE A 239 25.33 22.05 8.99
C ILE A 239 26.13 23.32 8.81
N ILE A 240 26.47 23.97 9.92
CA ILE A 240 27.22 25.24 9.91
C ILE A 240 28.58 25.04 9.26
N LYS A 241 29.28 23.94 9.56
CA LYS A 241 30.55 23.59 8.94
C LYS A 241 30.42 23.35 7.43
N PHE A 242 29.42 22.59 7.00
CA PHE A 242 29.13 22.35 5.58
C PHE A 242 28.80 23.66 4.84
N LEU A 243 27.91 24.48 5.41
CA LEU A 243 27.56 25.81 4.88
C LEU A 243 28.76 26.74 4.81
N ASN A 244 29.75 26.62 5.70
CA ASN A 244 30.97 27.41 5.63
C ASN A 244 31.98 26.87 4.58
N GLU A 245 32.12 25.55 4.45
CA GLU A 245 33.05 24.90 3.51
C GLU A 245 32.58 25.01 2.05
N TYR A 246 31.28 24.82 1.81
CA TYR A 246 30.69 24.85 0.47
C TYR A 246 30.68 26.27 -0.14
N TYR A 247 30.64 27.31 0.70
CA TYR A 247 30.39 28.70 0.28
C TYR A 247 31.57 29.66 0.40
N ASN A 248 32.76 29.20 0.78
CA ASN A 248 34.02 29.94 0.54
C ASN A 248 34.30 30.20 -0.97
N LYS A 249 33.37 29.91 -1.88
CA LYS A 249 33.46 29.98 -3.35
C LYS A 249 32.69 31.14 -4.04
N ASN A 250 32.43 32.27 -3.36
CA ASN A 250 31.98 33.54 -3.97
C ASN A 250 30.57 33.60 -4.61
N ILE A 251 29.65 32.66 -4.36
CA ILE A 251 28.26 32.77 -4.84
C ILE A 251 27.33 33.05 -3.65
N ILE A 252 26.78 34.26 -3.60
CA ILE A 252 25.81 34.71 -2.58
C ILE A 252 24.41 34.64 -3.20
N ASP A 253 23.75 33.50 -3.10
CA ASP A 253 22.36 33.31 -3.54
C ASP A 253 21.55 32.67 -2.40
N ALA A 254 20.54 33.39 -1.92
CA ALA A 254 19.63 32.98 -0.86
C ALA A 254 18.96 31.61 -1.14
N LYS A 255 18.67 31.31 -2.40
CA LYS A 255 18.03 30.04 -2.78
C LYS A 255 18.94 28.84 -2.49
N ILE A 256 20.26 28.98 -2.70
CA ILE A 256 21.21 27.89 -2.44
C ILE A 256 21.32 27.65 -0.93
N TYR A 257 21.35 28.70 -0.12
CA TYR A 257 21.32 28.59 1.36
C TYR A 257 20.10 27.82 1.86
N VAL A 258 18.92 28.21 1.38
CA VAL A 258 17.67 27.56 1.78
C VAL A 258 17.63 26.09 1.34
N LYS A 259 18.13 25.77 0.14
CA LYS A 259 18.25 24.38 -0.33
C LYS A 259 19.10 23.53 0.58
N ALA A 260 20.29 24.00 0.95
CA ALA A 260 21.19 23.26 1.83
C ALA A 260 20.58 23.05 3.24
N ILE A 261 19.93 24.07 3.79
CA ILE A 261 19.25 24.00 5.09
C ILE A 261 18.10 22.99 5.07
N ILE A 262 17.21 23.06 4.07
CA ILE A 262 16.10 22.13 3.90
C ILE A 262 16.62 20.71 3.73
N THR A 263 17.63 20.52 2.89
CA THR A 263 18.24 19.20 2.63
C THR A 263 18.77 18.57 3.89
N TYR A 264 19.53 19.33 4.69
CA TYR A 264 20.06 18.78 5.93
C TYR A 264 18.97 18.50 6.96
N LYS A 265 18.03 19.43 7.18
CA LYS A 265 16.93 19.21 8.13
C LYS A 265 16.09 17.98 7.72
N TRP A 266 15.86 17.80 6.43
CA TRP A 266 15.18 16.64 5.87
C TRP A 266 15.95 15.35 6.15
N LEU A 267 17.24 15.30 5.81
CA LEU A 267 18.11 14.14 6.07
C LEU A 267 18.23 13.81 7.56
N TYR A 268 18.33 14.82 8.43
CA TYR A 268 18.34 14.67 9.88
C TYR A 268 17.06 13.99 10.36
N SER A 269 15.90 14.51 9.93
CA SER A 269 14.58 13.95 10.27
C SER A 269 14.46 12.49 9.82
N MET A 270 14.92 12.16 8.62
CA MET A 270 14.91 10.80 8.10
C MET A 270 15.86 9.88 8.88
N SER A 271 17.08 10.33 9.18
CA SER A 271 18.09 9.51 9.89
C SER A 271 17.73 9.18 11.34
N ASN A 272 16.94 10.04 12.00
CA ASN A 272 16.49 9.86 13.37
C ASN A 272 15.08 9.24 13.44
N ASN A 273 14.49 8.87 12.31
CA ASN A 273 13.26 8.12 12.29
C ASN A 273 13.56 6.65 12.63
N ASN A 274 12.75 6.03 13.49
CA ASN A 274 12.91 4.62 13.83
C ASN A 274 12.31 3.69 12.75
N ASN A 275 11.59 4.24 11.78
CA ASN A 275 10.97 3.46 10.71
C ASN A 275 11.97 3.15 9.59
N SER A 276 12.29 1.86 9.39
CA SER A 276 13.19 1.41 8.34
C SER A 276 12.81 1.87 6.92
N TYR A 277 11.51 2.10 6.66
CA TYR A 277 11.02 2.63 5.38
C TYR A 277 11.28 4.12 5.18
N CYS A 278 11.35 4.90 6.26
CA CYS A 278 11.70 6.32 6.20
C CYS A 278 13.21 6.51 6.06
N ASN A 279 13.98 5.51 6.49
CA ASN A 279 15.44 5.55 6.50
C ASN A 279 16.04 5.08 5.17
N SER A 280 15.19 4.61 4.25
CA SER A 280 15.52 4.22 2.88
C SER A 280 14.66 4.99 1.88
N PHE A 281 15.26 5.78 1.00
CA PHE A 281 14.53 6.43 -0.09
C PHE A 281 15.16 6.11 -1.44
N ASN A 282 14.30 5.94 -2.43
CA ASN A 282 14.70 5.74 -3.82
C ASN A 282 14.75 7.09 -4.50
N ILE A 283 15.92 7.44 -5.04
CA ILE A 283 16.05 8.53 -5.99
C ILE A 283 16.04 7.86 -7.37
N ASP A 284 14.98 8.07 -8.14
CA ASP A 284 14.98 7.59 -9.52
C ASP A 284 15.99 8.39 -10.38
N TYR A 285 16.39 7.87 -11.54
CA TYR A 285 17.35 8.50 -12.45
C TYR A 285 16.96 9.92 -12.87
N ASN A 286 15.67 10.27 -12.79
CA ASN A 286 15.13 11.60 -13.05
C ASN A 286 15.12 12.53 -11.83
N ASN A 287 15.78 12.16 -10.72
CA ASN A 287 15.75 12.85 -9.43
C ASN A 287 14.33 12.99 -8.83
N ASN A 288 13.38 12.17 -9.25
CA ASN A 288 12.05 12.16 -8.66
C ASN A 288 12.09 11.43 -7.32
N MET A 289 11.56 12.08 -6.29
CA MET A 289 11.32 11.47 -4.99
C MET A 289 9.84 11.18 -4.81
N TYR A 290 9.53 10.02 -4.22
CA TYR A 290 8.16 9.58 -3.99
C TYR A 290 7.92 9.37 -2.49
N ASN A 291 6.71 9.71 -2.04
CA ASN A 291 6.18 9.39 -0.71
C ASN A 291 6.92 10.04 0.47
N ILE A 292 7.48 11.25 0.30
CA ILE A 292 8.18 12.00 1.36
C ILE A 292 7.25 12.26 2.56
N PHE A 293 5.95 12.48 2.30
CA PHE A 293 4.96 12.77 3.34
C PHE A 293 4.79 11.66 4.39
N TYR A 294 5.03 10.40 4.03
CA TYR A 294 4.84 9.26 4.94
C TYR A 294 5.79 9.29 6.16
N CYS A 295 6.87 10.07 6.07
CA CYS A 295 7.91 10.11 7.09
C CYS A 295 7.68 11.17 8.18
N TYR A 296 6.63 12.00 8.03
CA TYR A 296 6.18 12.96 9.05
C TYR A 296 5.21 12.30 10.03
N LYS A 297 5.25 12.71 11.30
CA LYS A 297 4.27 12.23 12.28
C LYS A 297 2.88 12.77 11.90
N GLU A 298 1.85 12.02 12.24
CA GLU A 298 0.46 12.42 12.03
C GLU A 298 0.11 13.75 12.73
N THR A 299 0.84 14.10 13.80
CA THR A 299 0.70 15.37 14.53
C THR A 299 1.42 16.55 13.89
N ASP A 300 2.41 16.31 13.02
CA ASP A 300 3.29 17.38 12.53
C ASP A 300 2.55 18.22 11.49
N SER A 301 2.35 19.51 11.78
CA SER A 301 1.79 20.49 10.84
C SER A 301 2.86 21.18 10.00
N PHE A 302 4.09 21.26 10.51
CA PHE A 302 5.24 21.83 9.82
C PHE A 302 6.37 20.80 9.77
N PRO A 303 7.01 20.61 8.60
CA PRO A 303 8.09 19.64 8.45
C PRO A 303 9.38 20.04 9.19
N PHE A 304 9.58 21.33 9.46
CA PHE A 304 10.81 21.86 10.04
C PHE A 304 10.49 22.92 11.10
N ASN A 305 11.12 22.82 12.29
CA ASN A 305 11.01 23.84 13.34
C ASN A 305 11.55 25.20 12.86
N ASN A 306 10.87 26.27 13.31
CA ASN A 306 10.99 27.65 12.84
C ASN A 306 12.34 28.33 13.11
N ASP A 307 13.20 27.76 13.96
CA ASP A 307 14.50 28.36 14.30
C ASP A 307 15.57 28.09 13.22
N ILE A 308 15.39 28.70 12.05
CA ILE A 308 16.47 28.85 11.07
C ILE A 308 17.58 29.76 11.60
N GLU A 309 17.26 30.67 12.54
CA GLU A 309 18.21 31.60 13.14
C GLU A 309 19.42 30.92 13.79
N ASN A 310 19.19 29.78 14.43
CA ASN A 310 20.23 29.04 15.15
C ASN A 310 21.17 28.27 14.22
N ILE A 311 20.89 28.24 12.91
CA ILE A 311 21.63 27.46 11.90
C ILE A 311 22.38 28.37 10.93
N LEU A 312 21.98 29.65 10.84
CA LEU A 312 22.66 30.62 9.99
C LEU A 312 23.99 31.08 10.63
N PRO A 313 25.10 31.14 9.86
CA PRO A 313 26.35 31.67 10.35
C PRO A 313 26.28 33.20 10.55
N ASP A 314 27.10 33.72 11.47
CA ASP A 314 27.04 35.12 11.93
C ASP A 314 27.30 36.16 10.83
N ASN A 315 28.06 35.79 9.79
CA ASN A 315 28.29 36.64 8.62
C ASN A 315 27.01 36.88 7.82
N ILE A 316 26.12 35.88 7.71
CA ILE A 316 24.82 36.01 7.03
C ILE A 316 23.86 36.83 7.86
N LYS A 317 23.84 36.60 9.19
CA LYS A 317 23.00 37.39 10.10
C LYS A 317 23.28 38.89 10.04
N LYS A 318 24.52 39.26 9.71
CA LYS A 318 24.94 40.67 9.56
C LYS A 318 24.57 41.27 8.20
N ASP A 319 24.41 40.45 7.16
CA ASP A 319 23.88 40.88 5.86
C ASP A 319 22.34 40.87 5.91
N THR A 320 21.76 42.00 6.29
CA THR A 320 20.31 42.13 6.47
C THR A 320 19.51 41.81 5.21
N LYS A 321 20.06 42.06 4.02
CA LYS A 321 19.35 41.80 2.76
C LYS A 321 19.32 40.30 2.47
N LEU A 322 20.48 39.64 2.48
CA LEU A 322 20.59 38.20 2.28
C LEU A 322 19.84 37.42 3.36
N TYR A 323 19.95 37.85 4.61
CA TYR A 323 19.21 37.27 5.74
C TYR A 323 17.70 37.29 5.48
N THR A 324 17.15 38.44 5.09
CA THR A 324 15.71 38.58 4.84
C THR A 324 15.26 37.70 3.67
N GLU A 325 16.01 37.66 2.57
CA GLU A 325 15.71 36.81 1.42
C GLU A 325 15.71 35.31 1.77
N ILE A 326 16.69 34.85 2.57
CA ILE A 326 16.74 33.46 3.07
C ILE A 326 15.50 33.14 3.90
N TYR A 327 15.13 34.05 4.79
CA TYR A 327 13.97 33.91 5.67
C TYR A 327 12.67 33.79 4.88
N GLU A 328 12.44 34.67 3.91
CA GLU A 328 11.23 34.67 3.09
C GLU A 328 11.08 33.37 2.29
N ILE A 329 12.15 32.92 1.63
CA ILE A 329 12.13 31.69 0.84
C ILE A 329 11.87 30.48 1.75
N TYR A 330 12.52 30.42 2.91
CA TYR A 330 12.37 29.32 3.88
C TYR A 330 10.95 29.25 4.44
N TYR A 331 10.39 30.38 4.88
CA TYR A 331 9.03 30.45 5.41
C TYR A 331 7.99 30.11 4.35
N LYS A 332 8.16 30.59 3.12
CA LYS A 332 7.29 30.25 1.99
C LYS A 332 7.25 28.73 1.78
N PHE A 333 8.42 28.11 1.66
CA PHE A 333 8.53 26.66 1.49
C PHE A 333 7.85 25.89 2.64
N ASN A 334 8.09 26.28 3.90
CA ASN A 334 7.46 25.65 5.07
C ASN A 334 5.93 25.80 5.06
N ASN A 335 5.41 26.99 4.70
CA ASN A 335 3.98 27.25 4.62
C ASN A 335 3.30 26.46 3.49
N ASP A 336 3.94 26.37 2.32
CA ASP A 336 3.42 25.63 1.18
C ASP A 336 3.33 24.13 1.50
N ILE A 337 4.35 23.56 2.16
CA ILE A 337 4.29 22.17 2.62
C ILE A 337 3.22 22.00 3.70
N ALA A 338 3.22 22.84 4.73
CA ALA A 338 2.25 22.76 5.83
C ALA A 338 0.80 22.82 5.32
N THR A 339 0.55 23.65 4.31
CA THR A 339 -0.76 23.76 3.66
C THR A 339 -1.16 22.44 2.98
N ASN A 340 -0.27 21.86 2.17
CA ASN A 340 -0.53 20.58 1.51
C ASN A 340 -0.73 19.44 2.54
N ILE A 341 0.11 19.39 3.58
CA ILE A 341 -0.02 18.42 4.68
C ILE A 341 -1.38 18.56 5.39
N SER A 342 -1.76 19.79 5.74
CA SER A 342 -3.05 20.07 6.38
C SER A 342 -4.22 19.64 5.51
N ASN A 343 -4.15 19.87 4.20
CA ASN A 343 -5.19 19.47 3.26
C ASN A 343 -5.29 17.95 3.07
N ILE A 344 -4.16 17.23 3.10
CA ILE A 344 -4.16 15.76 3.16
C ILE A 344 -4.88 15.29 4.43
N LYS A 345 -4.56 15.88 5.59
CA LYS A 345 -5.22 15.54 6.87
C LYS A 345 -6.72 15.79 6.84
N LYS A 346 -7.16 16.91 6.26
CA LYS A 346 -8.59 17.25 6.07
C LYS A 346 -9.31 16.26 5.15
N SER A 347 -8.61 15.71 4.15
CA SER A 347 -9.20 14.78 3.17
C SER A 347 -9.52 13.40 3.77
N ASN A 348 -9.10 13.13 5.01
CA ASN A 348 -9.43 12.00 5.88
C ASN A 348 -10.17 10.81 5.21
N ILE A 349 -9.42 9.75 4.89
CA ILE A 349 -9.92 8.52 4.29
C ILE A 349 -9.73 7.37 5.30
N ASN A 350 -10.82 6.86 5.85
CA ASN A 350 -10.80 5.80 6.86
C ASN A 350 -10.78 4.39 6.23
N GLU A 351 -9.71 4.05 5.53
CA GLU A 351 -9.57 2.71 4.91
C GLU A 351 -9.54 1.57 5.94
N ASN A 352 -8.93 1.82 7.10
CA ASN A 352 -8.82 0.79 8.13
C ASN A 352 -10.20 0.35 8.66
N ASP A 353 -11.14 1.28 8.77
CA ASP A 353 -12.50 1.00 9.25
C ASP A 353 -13.26 0.11 8.26
N ILE A 354 -13.18 0.41 6.96
CA ILE A 354 -13.83 -0.42 5.94
C ILE A 354 -13.17 -1.80 5.82
N ILE A 355 -11.84 -1.89 5.94
CA ILE A 355 -11.12 -3.18 5.92
C ILE A 355 -11.54 -4.04 7.12
N LEU A 356 -11.64 -3.45 8.31
CA LEU A 356 -12.10 -4.15 9.52
C LEU A 356 -13.55 -4.62 9.38
N PHE A 357 -14.43 -3.76 8.86
CA PHE A 357 -15.82 -4.10 8.58
C PHE A 357 -15.93 -5.29 7.60
N LEU A 358 -15.20 -5.25 6.49
CA LEU A 358 -15.16 -6.35 5.52
C LEU A 358 -14.64 -7.64 6.16
N PHE A 359 -13.59 -7.57 6.96
CA PHE A 359 -13.05 -8.73 7.67
C PHE A 359 -14.08 -9.39 8.59
N ILE A 360 -14.80 -8.61 9.40
CA ILE A 360 -15.86 -9.13 10.29
C ILE A 360 -16.96 -9.81 9.46
N ILE A 361 -17.38 -9.17 8.37
CA ILE A 361 -18.39 -9.74 7.46
C ILE A 361 -17.91 -11.05 6.83
N PHE A 362 -16.65 -11.14 6.41
CA PHE A 362 -16.08 -12.38 5.88
C PHE A 362 -16.04 -13.48 6.96
N LEU A 363 -15.72 -13.17 8.22
CA LEU A 363 -15.79 -14.15 9.31
C LEU A 363 -17.22 -14.67 9.51
N ILE A 364 -18.22 -13.79 9.56
CA ILE A 364 -19.63 -14.17 9.68
C ILE A 364 -20.05 -15.04 8.49
N TYR A 365 -19.64 -14.66 7.29
CA TYR A 365 -19.89 -15.42 6.07
C TYR A 365 -19.35 -16.84 6.15
N PHE A 366 -18.11 -17.03 6.63
CA PHE A 366 -17.51 -18.36 6.78
C PHE A 366 -18.18 -19.19 7.87
N ILE A 367 -18.59 -18.57 8.99
CA ILE A 367 -19.38 -19.26 10.02
C ILE A 367 -20.71 -19.74 9.43
N GLY A 368 -21.41 -18.87 8.69
CA GLY A 368 -22.66 -19.23 8.02
C GLY A 368 -22.47 -20.30 6.94
N LEU A 369 -21.39 -20.23 6.17
CA LEU A 369 -21.03 -21.24 5.17
C LEU A 369 -20.82 -22.60 5.84
N PHE A 370 -20.06 -22.64 6.93
CA PHE A 370 -19.85 -23.88 7.67
C PHE A 370 -21.12 -24.41 8.32
N TYR A 371 -22.00 -23.55 8.84
CA TYR A 371 -23.29 -23.98 9.38
C TYR A 371 -24.20 -24.60 8.31
N ILE A 372 -24.31 -23.96 7.14
CA ILE A 372 -25.13 -24.44 6.01
C ILE A 372 -24.66 -25.82 5.51
N TYR A 373 -23.36 -26.13 5.66
CA TYR A 373 -22.72 -27.35 5.18
C TYR A 373 -22.29 -28.31 6.30
N SER A 374 -22.58 -28.01 7.57
CA SER A 374 -22.40 -28.94 8.69
C SER A 374 -23.69 -29.65 9.07
N SER A 375 -24.83 -29.14 8.63
CA SER A 375 -26.16 -29.62 8.99
C SER A 375 -26.68 -30.65 7.98
N GLU A 376 -25.98 -31.78 7.83
CA GLU A 376 -26.52 -33.04 7.30
C GLU A 376 -25.90 -34.24 8.01
#